data_AF-A0A954JG92-F1
#
_entry.id   AF-A0A954JG92-F1
#
_cell.length_a   1.000
_cell.length_b   1.000
_cell.length_c   1.000
_cell.angle_alpha   90.00
_cell.angle_beta   90.00
_cell.angle_gamma   90.00
#
_symmetry.space_group_name_H-M   'P 1'
#
loop_
_entity.id
_entity.type
_entity.pdbx_description
1 polymer ?
#
loop_
_entity_poly.entity_id
_entity_poly.type
_entity_poly.pdbx_seq_one_letter_code
_entity_poly.pdbx_strand_id
1 'polypeptide(L)'
;MARGKSTKTTTRERRTYTEDFKRDAVQLHLDGQSAPAVAQRLGLSSVNLLYRWKREFISQAGVAAESLEARVRQLEEELRRVERERDILKKALSIFSRSG
;
A
#
# COMPACT_ATOMS: atom_id res chain seq x y z
N MET A 1 -11.16 31.08 -49.97
CA MET A 1 -12.21 31.37 -48.95
C MET A 1 -12.22 30.28 -47.89
N ALA A 2 -12.28 30.68 -46.60
CA ALA A 2 -12.84 30.00 -45.42
C ALA A 2 -12.40 28.57 -45.03
N ARG A 3 -12.12 28.18 -43.77
CA ARG A 3 -12.04 28.78 -42.42
C ARG A 3 -11.30 27.75 -41.56
N GLY A 4 -10.19 28.10 -40.91
CA GLY A 4 -9.58 27.27 -39.87
C GLY A 4 -10.41 27.34 -38.58
N LYS A 5 -10.93 26.21 -38.10
CA LYS A 5 -11.57 26.15 -36.77
C LYS A 5 -10.46 25.98 -35.71
N SER A 6 -10.06 27.08 -35.09
CA SER A 6 -9.27 27.06 -33.85
C SER A 6 -10.18 26.60 -32.70
N THR A 7 -10.01 25.36 -32.24
CA THR A 7 -10.63 24.87 -31.01
C THR A 7 -9.83 25.41 -29.82
N LYS A 8 -10.38 26.39 -29.11
CA LYS A 8 -9.82 26.87 -27.84
C LYS A 8 -9.95 25.78 -26.79
N THR A 9 -8.87 25.07 -26.49
CA THR A 9 -8.82 24.09 -25.40
C THR A 9 -8.83 24.84 -24.07
N THR A 10 -10.00 25.02 -23.46
CA THR A 10 -10.11 25.50 -22.08
C THR A 10 -9.58 24.41 -21.15
N THR A 11 -8.41 24.63 -20.57
CA THR A 11 -7.83 23.76 -19.53
C THR A 11 -8.82 23.66 -18.36
N ARG A 12 -9.56 22.55 -18.27
CA ARG A 12 -10.41 22.26 -17.10
C ARG A 12 -9.51 22.06 -15.89
N GLU A 13 -9.74 22.86 -14.85
CA GLU A 13 -9.13 22.69 -13.54
C GLU A 13 -9.40 21.27 -13.04
N ARG A 14 -8.33 20.56 -12.66
CA ARG A 14 -8.42 19.18 -12.21
C ARG A 14 -9.03 19.15 -10.81
N ARG A 15 -10.18 18.49 -10.66
CA ARG A 15 -10.75 18.20 -9.34
C ARG A 15 -9.78 17.35 -8.51
N THR A 16 -9.51 17.80 -7.29
CA THR A 16 -8.73 17.08 -6.29
C THR A 16 -9.69 16.39 -5.32
N TYR A 17 -9.35 15.16 -4.93
CA TYR A 17 -10.13 14.35 -4.00
C TYR A 17 -9.24 13.97 -2.82
N THR A 18 -9.81 13.96 -1.60
CA THR A 18 -9.11 13.52 -0.40
C THR A 18 -8.83 12.01 -0.46
N GLU A 19 -7.80 11.55 0.25
CA GLU A 19 -7.48 10.12 0.30
C GLU A 19 -8.62 9.28 0.87
N ASP A 20 -9.30 9.74 1.93
CA ASP A 20 -10.44 9.05 2.51
C ASP A 20 -11.57 8.87 1.50
N PHE A 21 -11.88 9.92 0.72
CA PHE A 21 -12.89 9.84 -0.32
C PHE A 21 -12.52 8.81 -1.41
N LYS A 22 -11.24 8.79 -1.82
CA LYS A 22 -10.77 7.80 -2.80
C LYS A 22 -10.88 6.38 -2.24
N ARG A 23 -10.55 6.19 -0.96
CA ARG A 23 -10.61 4.91 -0.25
C ARG A 23 -12.05 4.40 -0.18
N ASP A 24 -12.99 5.23 0.26
CA ASP A 24 -14.41 4.90 0.33
C ASP A 24 -14.99 4.55 -1.05
N ALA A 25 -14.62 5.32 -2.08
CA ALA A 25 -15.04 5.05 -3.45
C ALA A 25 -14.54 3.68 -3.94
N VAL A 26 -13.26 3.36 -3.69
CA VAL A 26 -12.69 2.05 -4.03
C VAL A 26 -13.34 0.93 -3.23
N GLN A 27 -13.63 1.15 -1.94
CA GLN A 27 -14.29 0.17 -1.09
C GLN A 27 -15.67 -0.20 -1.63
N LEU A 28 -16.50 0.78 -1.99
CA LEU A 28 -17.81 0.54 -2.61
C LEU A 28 -17.71 -0.33 -3.87
N HIS A 29 -16.66 -0.15 -4.66
CA HIS A 29 -16.41 -0.96 -5.84
C HIS A 29 -15.95 -2.39 -5.50
N LEU A 30 -15.13 -2.55 -4.46
CA LEU A 30 -14.71 -3.87 -3.95
C LEU A 30 -15.88 -4.64 -3.33
N ASP A 31 -16.84 -3.95 -2.73
CA ASP A 31 -18.07 -4.52 -2.16
C ASP A 31 -19.08 -4.96 -3.23
N GLY A 32 -18.71 -4.91 -4.51
CA GLY A 32 -19.47 -5.48 -5.62
C GLY A 32 -20.26 -4.46 -6.45
N GLN A 33 -20.21 -3.16 -6.13
CA GLN A 33 -20.83 -2.16 -6.99
C GLN A 33 -20.02 -1.96 -8.28
N SER A 34 -20.71 -1.83 -9.41
CA SER A 34 -20.04 -1.59 -10.69
C SER A 34 -19.38 -0.21 -10.70
N ALA A 35 -18.22 -0.11 -11.34
CA ALA A 35 -17.48 1.15 -11.39
C ALA A 35 -18.29 2.32 -12.00
N PRO A 36 -19.15 2.13 -13.02
CA PRO A 36 -20.06 3.17 -13.51
C PRO A 36 -21.09 3.61 -12.45
N ALA A 37 -21.66 2.66 -11.69
CA ALA A 37 -22.64 2.98 -10.65
C ALA A 37 -22.01 3.78 -9.52
N VAL A 38 -20.81 3.39 -9.08
CA VAL A 38 -20.03 4.14 -8.07
C VAL A 38 -19.70 5.54 -8.57
N ALA A 39 -19.22 5.66 -9.81
CA ALA A 39 -18.89 6.95 -10.40
C ALA A 39 -20.10 7.89 -10.49
N GLN A 40 -21.26 7.37 -10.90
CA GLN A 40 -22.50 8.13 -10.96
C GLN A 40 -22.96 8.55 -9.56
N ARG A 41 -22.98 7.62 -8.60
CA ARG A 41 -23.40 7.85 -7.21
C ARG A 41 -22.54 8.91 -6.51
N LEU A 42 -21.24 8.91 -6.77
CA LEU A 42 -20.28 9.82 -6.13
C LEU A 42 -19.99 11.08 -6.97
N GLY A 43 -20.64 11.26 -8.12
CA GLY A 43 -20.43 12.41 -8.98
C GLY A 43 -19.01 12.52 -9.57
N LEU A 44 -18.35 11.38 -9.79
CA LEU A 44 -17.02 11.32 -10.39
C LEU A 44 -17.10 11.75 -11.87
N SER A 45 -16.10 12.52 -12.30
CA SER A 45 -16.01 12.96 -13.69
C SER A 45 -15.70 11.82 -14.68
N SER A 46 -15.16 10.69 -14.18
CA SER A 46 -14.85 9.52 -15.00
C SER A 46 -14.71 8.27 -14.15
N VAL A 47 -15.22 7.15 -14.67
CA VAL A 47 -15.00 5.80 -14.12
C VAL A 47 -13.50 5.45 -14.05
N ASN A 48 -12.68 6.01 -14.95
CA ASN A 48 -11.25 5.77 -14.98
C ASN A 48 -10.51 6.28 -13.73
N LEU A 49 -11.06 7.28 -13.03
CA LEU A 49 -10.50 7.72 -11.75
C LEU A 49 -10.55 6.61 -10.71
N LEU A 50 -11.67 5.90 -10.65
CA LEU A 50 -11.89 4.82 -9.70
C LEU A 50 -10.94 3.63 -9.94
N TYR A 51 -10.77 3.24 -11.20
CA TYR A 51 -9.80 2.20 -11.56
C TYR A 51 -8.36 2.62 -11.25
N ARG A 52 -8.02 3.91 -11.46
CA ARG A 52 -6.70 4.43 -11.13
C ARG A 52 -6.44 4.35 -9.62
N TRP A 53 -7.37 4.85 -8.80
CA TRP A 53 -7.24 4.80 -7.34
C TRP A 53 -7.15 3.36 -6.82
N LYS A 54 -7.95 2.43 -7.37
CA LYS A 54 -7.84 1.01 -7.04
C LYS A 54 -6.42 0.47 -7.28
N ARG A 55 -5.82 0.79 -8.44
CA ARG A 55 -4.43 0.36 -8.74
C ARG A 55 -3.41 1.03 -7.82
N GLU A 56 -3.57 2.32 -7.54
CA GLU A 56 -2.70 3.06 -6.60
C GLU A 56 -2.71 2.36 -5.22
N PHE A 57 -3.88 2.06 -4.66
CA PHE A 57 -3.96 1.37 -3.36
C PHE A 57 -3.41 -0.05 -3.37
N ILE A 58 -3.63 -0.82 -4.44
CA ILE A 58 -3.04 -2.16 -4.56
C ILE A 58 -1.51 -2.09 -4.61
N SER A 59 -0.96 -1.15 -5.38
CA SER A 59 0.50 -0.98 -5.48
C SER A 59 1.12 -0.56 -4.14
N GLN A 60 0.48 0.35 -3.41
CA GLN A 60 0.93 0.76 -2.08
C GLN A 60 0.88 -0.38 -1.07
N ALA A 61 -0.18 -1.19 -1.10
CA ALA A 61 -0.30 -2.38 -0.25
C ALA A 61 0.80 -3.41 -0.55
N GLY A 62 1.14 -3.64 -1.83
CA GLY A 62 2.22 -4.53 -2.22
C GLY A 62 3.58 -4.09 -1.68
N VAL A 63 3.92 -2.81 -1.85
CA VAL A 63 5.20 -2.25 -1.34
C VAL A 63 5.28 -2.32 0.20
N ALA A 64 4.16 -2.05 0.89
CA ALA A 64 4.11 -2.15 2.34
C ALA A 64 4.30 -3.59 2.83
N ALA A 65 3.70 -4.57 2.16
CA ALA A 65 3.86 -5.99 2.48
C ALA A 65 5.31 -6.45 2.31
N GLU A 66 5.96 -6.13 1.19
CA GLU A 66 7.37 -6.46 0.93
C GLU A 66 8.31 -5.86 1.99
N SER A 67 8.08 -4.60 2.36
CA SER A 67 8.86 -3.93 3.42
C SER A 67 8.69 -4.61 4.79
N LEU A 68 7.46 -5.02 5.12
CA LEU A 68 7.17 -5.71 6.38
C LEU A 68 7.83 -7.09 6.41
N GLU A 69 7.75 -7.85 5.32
CA GLU A 69 8.42 -9.15 5.21
C GLU A 69 9.95 -9.04 5.39
N ALA A 70 10.58 -8.03 4.78
CA ALA A 70 12.01 -7.80 4.95
C ALA A 70 12.37 -7.54 6.42
N ARG A 71 11.54 -6.74 7.11
CA ARG A 71 11.73 -6.45 8.54
C ARG A 71 11.52 -7.67 9.43
N VAL A 72 10.52 -8.50 9.13
CA VAL A 72 10.30 -9.77 9.84
C VAL A 72 11.51 -10.68 9.71
N ARG A 73 12.03 -10.88 8.49
CA ARG A 73 13.24 -11.70 8.27
C ARG A 73 14.45 -11.19 9.04
N GLN A 74 14.64 -9.87 9.09
CA GLN A 74 15.71 -9.25 9.86
C GLN A 74 15.57 -9.55 11.37
N LEU A 75 14.36 -9.37 11.91
CA LEU A 75 14.08 -9.64 13.32
C LEU A 75 14.25 -11.11 13.69
N GLU A 76 13.85 -12.02 12.80
CA GLU A 76 14.04 -13.47 13.00
C GLU A 76 15.53 -13.87 13.02
N GLU A 77 16.36 -13.25 12.19
CA GLU A 77 17.82 -13.48 12.20
C GLU A 77 18.46 -12.94 13.49
N GLU A 78 18.08 -11.73 13.90
CA GLU A 78 18.58 -11.14 15.15
C GLU A 78 18.17 -11.97 16.37
N LEU A 79 16.91 -12.42 16.41
CA LEU A 79 16.43 -13.31 17.46
C LEU A 79 17.25 -14.61 17.52
N ARG A 80 17.45 -15.27 16.38
CA ARG A 80 18.26 -16.50 16.30
C ARG A 80 19.70 -16.28 16.74
N ARG A 81 20.27 -15.11 16.47
CA ARG A 81 21.62 -14.73 16.92
C ARG A 81 21.66 -14.58 18.44
N VAL A 82 20.75 -13.80 19.02
CA VAL A 82 20.68 -13.54 20.47
C VAL A 82 20.42 -14.84 21.24
N GLU A 83 19.56 -15.71 20.72
CA GLU A 83 19.31 -17.03 21.32
C GLU A 83 20.57 -17.91 21.33
N ARG A 84 21.33 -17.94 20.23
CA ARG A 84 22.62 -18.64 20.19
C ARG A 84 23.61 -18.08 21.19
N GLU A 85 23.76 -16.76 21.26
CA GLU A 85 24.66 -16.11 22.22
C GLU A 85 24.28 -16.46 23.66
N ARG A 86 22.98 -16.38 24.00
CA ARG A 86 22.44 -16.80 25.30
C ARG A 86 22.75 -18.27 25.61
N ASP A 87 22.55 -19.15 24.64
CA ASP A 87 22.75 -20.59 24.85
C ASP A 87 24.22 -20.96 25.02
N ILE A 88 25.12 -20.27 24.31
CA ILE A 88 26.57 -20.38 24.52
C ILE A 88 26.93 -19.96 25.95
N LEU A 89 26.43 -18.81 26.40
CA LEU A 89 26.69 -18.31 27.75
C LEU A 89 26.16 -19.26 28.83
N LYS A 90 24.95 -19.81 28.65
CA LYS A 90 24.38 -20.83 29.54
C LYS A 90 25.24 -22.09 29.61
N LYS A 91 25.75 -22.57 28.46
CA LYS A 91 26.66 -23.73 28.42
C LYS A 91 27.97 -23.43 29.17
N ALA A 92 28.56 -22.26 28.96
CA ALA A 92 29.77 -21.85 29.67
C ALA A 92 29.56 -21.80 31.20
N LEU A 93 28.50 -21.14 31.67
CA LEU A 93 28.13 -21.10 33.09
C LEU A 93 27.97 -22.49 33.70
N SER A 94 27.31 -23.40 32.99
CA SER A 94 27.10 -24.78 33.44
C SER A 94 28.40 -25.57 33.60
N ILE A 95 29.42 -25.27 32.80
CA ILE A 95 30.75 -25.86 32.92
C ILE A 95 31.44 -25.29 34.17
N PHE A 96 31.47 -23.97 34.31
CA PHE A 96 32.10 -23.31 35.47
C PHE A 96 31.47 -23.74 36.81
N SER A 97 30.16 -23.97 36.87
CA SER A 97 29.48 -24.42 38.09
C SER A 97 29.71 -25.89 38.46
N ARG A 98 30.24 -26.72 37.56
CA ARG A 98 30.55 -28.14 37.83
C ARG A 98 32.02 -28.37 38.19
N SER A 99 32.88 -27.38 37.94
CA SER A 99 34.33 -27.46 38.14
C SER A 99 34.82 -26.76 39.41
N GLY A 100 33.90 -26.25 40.24
CA GLY A 100 34.18 -25.59 41.52
C GLY A 100 33.54 -26.29 42.70
#